data_AF-A0A9P0NZI4-F1
#
_entry.id   AF-A0A9P0NZI4-F1
#
_cell.length_a   1.000
_cell.length_b   1.000
_cell.length_c   1.000
_cell.angle_alpha   90.00
_cell.angle_beta   90.00
_cell.angle_gamma   90.00
#
_symmetry.space_group_name_H-M   'P 1'
#
loop_
_entity.id
_entity.type
_entity.pdbx_description
1 polymer ?
#
loop_
_entity_poly.entity_id
_entity_poly.type
_entity_poly.pdbx_seq_one_letter_code
_entity_poly.pdbx_strand_id
1 'polypeptide(L)'
;MRRLVLISSLHLQMAFSSLYEEKCPFTRDYNLIKGELKNIDDYDKTCIETALHGVNQMVLSEWGNNTACQIILVTDGSTGVGPMSLKESLATANQRSAKIPFPVPFSFPAKLHIICLTTASDPCFIKSKPLYQRLIDMTGYDGTISVQDTFSNEASVTSMFQKLAEEIYSTFKGTLKCGNLESKIILSPAPVPYTKVTDFDSQTYNLWDVLDVCGFVSVGDVGSPMAISRHLILPATSSSNKTEHVVKNEVDITDDDVMDDSKTPSFCVLLHGALR
;
A
#
# COMPACT_ATOMS: atom_id res chain seq x y z
N MET A 1 16.63 3.47 -19.14
CA MET A 1 16.12 4.12 -17.91
C MET A 1 15.21 3.11 -17.22
N ARG A 2 15.62 2.59 -16.07
CA ARG A 2 14.82 1.61 -15.32
C ARG A 2 13.73 2.34 -14.53
N ARG A 3 12.47 1.97 -14.77
CA ARG A 3 11.30 2.59 -14.14
C ARG A 3 10.35 1.49 -13.71
N LEU A 4 9.82 1.64 -12.51
CA LEU A 4 9.10 0.57 -11.83
C LEU A 4 7.83 1.14 -11.20
N VAL A 5 6.73 0.42 -11.34
CA VAL A 5 5.54 0.64 -10.51
C VAL A 5 5.41 -0.59 -9.63
N LEU A 6 5.45 -0.35 -8.33
CA LEU A 6 5.10 -1.33 -7.32
C LEU A 6 3.66 -1.05 -6.88
N ILE A 7 2.80 -2.04 -6.93
CA ILE A 7 1.43 -1.92 -6.42
C ILE A 7 1.32 -2.76 -5.16
N SER A 8 0.95 -2.13 -4.06
CA SER A 8 0.76 -2.75 -2.76
C SER A 8 -0.70 -2.80 -2.37
N SER A 9 -1.28 -3.99 -2.50
CA SER A 9 -2.31 -4.52 -1.59
C SER A 9 -2.16 -6.01 -1.31
N LEU A 10 -1.28 -6.69 -2.06
CA LEU A 10 -0.41 -7.82 -1.68
C LEU A 10 0.56 -8.02 -2.85
N HIS A 11 1.53 -7.11 -2.92
CA HIS A 11 2.66 -6.93 -3.86
C HIS A 11 2.52 -7.49 -5.28
N LEU A 12 2.30 -6.58 -6.23
CA LEU A 12 2.46 -6.78 -7.67
C LEU A 12 3.61 -5.90 -8.16
N GLN A 13 4.44 -6.43 -9.06
CA GLN A 13 5.52 -5.70 -9.70
C GLN A 13 5.25 -5.51 -11.19
N MET A 14 5.22 -4.26 -11.63
CA MET A 14 5.04 -3.88 -13.04
C MET A 14 6.20 -2.97 -13.47
N ALA A 15 6.84 -3.30 -14.59
CA ALA A 15 7.80 -2.42 -15.24
C ALA A 15 7.08 -1.61 -16.33
N PHE A 16 7.52 -0.39 -16.57
CA PHE A 16 6.92 0.42 -17.64
C PHE A 16 7.92 1.33 -18.34
N SER A 17 7.60 1.58 -19.61
CA SER A 17 8.26 2.51 -20.49
C SER A 17 7.23 3.07 -21.48
N SER A 18 7.38 2.82 -22.79
CA SER A 18 6.35 3.10 -23.79
C SER A 18 5.13 2.18 -23.62
N LEU A 19 5.39 0.93 -23.23
CA LEU A 19 4.43 -0.08 -22.82
C LEU A 19 4.62 -0.41 -21.33
N TYR A 20 3.68 -1.17 -20.75
CA TYR A 20 3.87 -1.76 -19.43
C TYR A 20 3.95 -3.29 -19.55
N GLU A 21 4.65 -3.91 -18.61
CA GLU A 21 4.80 -5.36 -18.52
C GLU A 21 4.64 -5.79 -17.06
N GLU A 22 3.79 -6.79 -16.83
CA GLU A 22 3.71 -7.46 -15.54
C GLU A 22 4.95 -8.34 -15.35
N LYS A 23 5.75 -8.06 -14.30
CA LYS A 23 6.91 -8.88 -13.96
C LYS A 23 6.55 -9.95 -12.95
N CYS A 24 5.67 -9.64 -12.00
CA CYS A 24 5.08 -10.65 -11.13
C CYS A 24 3.60 -10.34 -10.83
N PRO A 25 2.74 -11.37 -10.74
CA PRO A 25 1.37 -11.23 -10.27
C PRO A 25 1.33 -10.89 -8.78
N PHE A 26 0.14 -10.56 -8.26
CA PHE A 26 -0.07 -10.33 -6.82
C PHE A 26 0.39 -11.55 -6.02
N THR A 27 1.40 -11.36 -5.17
CA THR A 27 2.04 -12.46 -4.44
C THR A 27 2.48 -12.06 -3.03
N ARG A 28 2.62 -13.08 -2.18
CA ARG A 28 3.27 -13.00 -0.86
C ARG A 28 4.71 -13.49 -0.90
N ASP A 29 5.16 -14.02 -2.04
CA ASP A 29 6.52 -14.52 -2.21
C ASP A 29 7.49 -13.34 -2.47
N TYR A 30 8.09 -12.86 -1.39
CA TYR A 30 9.10 -11.80 -1.45
C TYR A 30 10.38 -12.24 -2.18
N ASN A 31 10.67 -13.54 -2.26
CA ASN A 31 11.83 -14.02 -3.00
C ASN A 31 11.61 -13.90 -4.51
N LEU A 32 10.39 -14.19 -4.97
CA LEU A 32 9.99 -13.96 -6.36
C LEU A 32 10.14 -12.49 -6.73
N ILE A 33 9.58 -11.58 -5.91
CA ILE A 33 9.67 -10.13 -6.15
C ILE A 33 11.14 -9.66 -6.18
N LYS A 34 11.95 -10.09 -5.20
CA LYS A 34 13.39 -9.78 -5.17
C LYS A 34 14.14 -10.34 -6.38
N GLY A 35 13.73 -11.51 -6.88
CA GLY A 35 14.26 -12.12 -8.10
C GLY A 35 14.00 -11.25 -9.33
N GLU A 36 12.75 -10.84 -9.52
CA GLU A 36 12.33 -10.01 -10.66
C GLU A 36 12.96 -8.62 -10.65
N LEU A 37 13.16 -8.02 -9.47
CA LEU A 37 13.89 -6.74 -9.34
C LEU A 37 15.32 -6.78 -9.92
N LYS A 38 15.98 -7.94 -9.91
CA LYS A 38 17.33 -8.10 -10.47
C LYS A 38 17.33 -8.14 -12.00
N ASN A 39 16.20 -8.49 -12.61
CA ASN A 39 16.04 -8.72 -14.05
C ASN A 39 15.25 -7.60 -14.75
N ILE A 40 15.39 -6.36 -14.29
CA ILE A 40 14.74 -5.21 -14.93
C ILE A 40 15.59 -4.70 -16.10
N ASP A 41 15.02 -4.81 -17.29
CA ASP A 41 15.62 -4.30 -18.53
C ASP A 41 15.53 -2.77 -18.65
N ASP A 42 16.41 -2.21 -19.49
CA ASP A 42 16.39 -0.82 -19.87
C ASP A 42 15.56 -0.60 -21.14
N TYR A 43 14.58 0.29 -21.04
CA TYR A 43 13.66 0.61 -22.13
C TYR A 43 13.79 2.07 -22.60
N ASP A 44 12.92 2.45 -23.54
CA ASP A 44 13.07 3.58 -24.44
C ASP A 44 12.52 4.92 -23.91
N LYS A 45 11.26 4.96 -23.49
CA LYS A 45 10.50 6.19 -23.26
C LYS A 45 9.64 6.10 -22.00
N THR A 46 9.43 7.21 -21.31
CA THR A 46 8.49 7.27 -20.17
C THR A 46 7.05 7.47 -20.64
N CYS A 47 6.15 6.56 -20.27
CA CYS A 47 4.71 6.79 -20.39
C CYS A 47 3.98 6.37 -19.11
N ILE A 48 3.88 7.30 -18.16
CA ILE A 48 3.22 7.07 -16.86
C ILE A 48 1.74 6.75 -17.05
N GLU A 49 1.08 7.40 -18.00
CA GLU A 49 -0.34 7.17 -18.26
C GLU A 49 -0.65 5.73 -18.68
N THR A 50 0.17 5.16 -19.56
CA THR A 50 0.07 3.75 -19.97
C THR A 50 0.26 2.83 -18.76
N ALA A 51 1.22 3.12 -17.89
CA ALA A 51 1.42 2.36 -16.66
C ALA A 51 0.18 2.42 -15.75
N LEU A 52 -0.42 3.59 -15.56
CA LEU A 52 -1.62 3.73 -14.73
C LEU A 52 -2.86 3.06 -15.33
N HIS A 53 -2.95 2.93 -16.65
CA HIS A 53 -3.95 2.06 -17.29
C HIS A 53 -3.73 0.59 -16.92
N GLY A 54 -2.48 0.10 -16.97
CA GLY A 54 -2.12 -1.26 -16.55
C GLY A 54 -2.46 -1.52 -15.09
N VAL A 55 -2.14 -0.58 -14.20
CA VAL A 55 -2.51 -0.61 -12.78
C VAL A 55 -4.02 -0.79 -12.61
N ASN A 56 -4.84 -0.02 -13.32
CA ASN A 56 -6.30 -0.16 -13.25
C ASN A 56 -6.75 -1.56 -13.67
N GLN A 57 -6.23 -2.05 -14.80
CA GLN A 57 -6.62 -3.35 -15.34
C GLN A 57 -6.27 -4.49 -14.38
N MET A 58 -5.04 -4.51 -13.86
CA MET A 58 -4.54 -5.58 -12.98
C MET A 58 -5.23 -5.59 -11.61
N VAL A 59 -5.48 -4.42 -11.02
CA VAL A 59 -6.18 -4.36 -9.72
C VAL A 59 -7.64 -4.75 -9.88
N LEU A 60 -8.33 -4.24 -10.90
CA LEU A 60 -9.74 -4.57 -11.12
C LEU A 60 -9.95 -6.05 -11.49
N SER A 61 -9.01 -6.67 -12.21
CA SER A 61 -9.11 -8.08 -12.58
C SER A 61 -8.98 -9.02 -11.37
N GLU A 62 -8.13 -8.67 -10.40
CA GLU A 62 -7.88 -9.53 -9.23
C GLU A 62 -8.74 -9.18 -8.02
N TRP A 63 -8.88 -7.89 -7.71
CA TRP A 63 -9.47 -7.44 -6.45
C TRP A 63 -10.79 -6.68 -6.62
N GLY A 64 -11.19 -6.37 -7.86
CA GLY A 64 -12.36 -5.55 -8.15
C GLY A 64 -12.21 -4.10 -7.70
N ASN A 65 -13.33 -3.42 -7.45
CA ASN A 65 -13.39 -1.98 -7.18
C ASN A 65 -13.42 -1.57 -5.71
N ASN A 66 -13.55 -2.52 -4.77
CA ASN A 66 -13.74 -2.21 -3.35
C ASN A 66 -12.46 -2.35 -2.51
N THR A 67 -11.39 -2.89 -3.09
CA THR A 67 -10.14 -3.13 -2.37
C THR A 67 -9.28 -1.88 -2.40
N ALA A 68 -9.06 -1.28 -1.24
CA ALA A 68 -8.15 -0.16 -1.12
C ALA A 68 -6.72 -0.59 -1.49
N CYS A 69 -6.02 0.22 -2.29
CA CYS A 69 -4.68 -0.06 -2.78
C CYS A 69 -3.69 1.08 -2.53
N GLN A 70 -2.43 0.72 -2.35
CA GLN A 70 -1.30 1.64 -2.19
C GLN A 70 -0.43 1.50 -3.44
N ILE A 71 -0.36 2.53 -4.29
CA ILE A 71 0.41 2.47 -5.54
C ILE A 71 1.71 3.24 -5.33
N ILE A 72 2.84 2.58 -5.55
CA ILE A 72 4.19 3.13 -5.37
C ILE A 72 4.86 3.23 -6.75
N LEU A 73 4.86 4.42 -7.34
CA LEU A 73 5.56 4.74 -8.58
C LEU A 73 7.01 5.09 -8.28
N VAL A 74 7.95 4.27 -8.73
CA VAL A 74 9.40 4.51 -8.63
C VAL A 74 9.94 4.99 -9.98
N THR A 75 10.49 6.19 -9.99
CA THR A 75 10.96 6.86 -11.20
C THR A 75 12.22 7.66 -10.92
N ASP A 76 12.95 8.08 -11.95
CA ASP A 76 14.12 8.98 -11.85
C ASP A 76 13.72 10.46 -11.72
N GLY A 77 12.43 10.75 -11.58
CA GLY A 77 11.89 12.10 -11.51
C GLY A 77 11.56 12.70 -12.89
N SER A 78 11.96 12.10 -14.00
CA SER A 78 11.57 12.57 -15.35
C SER A 78 10.16 12.10 -15.74
N THR A 79 9.41 13.01 -16.37
CA THR A 79 8.01 12.81 -16.80
C THR A 79 7.87 12.47 -18.30
N GLY A 80 8.99 12.18 -18.96
CA GLY A 80 9.06 11.99 -20.41
C GLY A 80 9.00 13.29 -21.19
N VAL A 81 9.28 13.21 -22.49
CA VAL A 81 9.24 14.35 -23.42
C VAL A 81 8.41 14.00 -24.66
N GLY A 82 7.76 15.02 -25.22
CA GLY A 82 6.96 14.90 -26.43
C GLY A 82 5.61 14.20 -26.21
N PRO A 83 5.09 13.53 -27.26
CA PRO A 83 3.80 12.86 -27.21
C PRO A 83 3.72 11.86 -26.05
N MET A 84 2.60 11.70 -25.36
CA MET A 84 2.41 10.77 -24.22
C MET A 84 3.30 11.06 -22.99
N SER A 85 3.98 12.21 -22.94
CA SER A 85 4.62 12.68 -21.71
C SER A 85 3.56 13.07 -20.68
N LEU A 86 3.89 13.02 -19.39
CA LEU A 86 2.92 13.35 -18.34
C LEU A 86 2.34 14.76 -18.53
N LYS A 87 3.16 15.71 -19.00
CA LYS A 87 2.72 17.09 -19.25
C LYS A 87 1.61 17.15 -20.31
N GLU A 88 1.77 16.46 -21.42
CA GLU A 88 0.77 16.44 -22.49
C GLU A 88 -0.45 15.61 -22.09
N SER A 89 -0.23 14.46 -21.45
CA SER A 89 -1.28 13.62 -20.88
C SER A 89 -2.20 14.39 -19.93
N LEU A 90 -1.63 15.20 -19.03
CA LEU A 90 -2.40 16.06 -18.11
C LEU A 90 -3.07 17.24 -18.83
N ALA A 91 -2.46 17.79 -19.88
CA ALA A 91 -3.04 18.89 -20.66
C ALA A 91 -4.27 18.44 -21.47
N THR A 92 -4.25 17.20 -21.95
CA THR A 92 -5.32 16.60 -22.77
C THR A 92 -6.34 15.81 -21.96
N ALA A 93 -6.16 15.66 -20.65
CA ALA A 93 -7.00 14.82 -19.78
C ALA A 93 -8.52 15.09 -19.93
N ASN A 94 -8.92 16.37 -20.00
CA ASN A 94 -10.33 16.78 -20.12
C ASN A 94 -10.88 16.68 -21.55
N GLN A 95 -10.04 16.43 -22.54
CA GLN A 95 -10.41 16.33 -23.96
C GLN A 95 -10.59 14.87 -24.40
N ARG A 96 -10.42 13.93 -23.48
CA ARG A 96 -10.43 12.49 -23.74
C ARG A 96 -11.86 11.99 -23.99
N SER A 97 -11.98 11.03 -24.89
CA SER A 97 -13.23 10.29 -25.10
C SER A 97 -13.50 9.33 -23.95
N ALA A 98 -14.77 9.07 -23.66
CA ALA A 98 -15.20 8.05 -22.69
C ALA A 98 -14.66 6.64 -22.99
N LYS A 99 -14.21 6.36 -24.23
CA LYS A 99 -13.61 5.08 -24.59
C LYS A 99 -12.20 4.87 -24.03
N ILE A 100 -11.44 5.94 -23.83
CA ILE A 100 -10.08 5.91 -23.28
C ILE A 100 -9.96 7.09 -22.31
N PRO A 101 -10.61 6.99 -21.13
CA PRO A 101 -10.56 8.04 -20.14
C PRO A 101 -9.12 8.17 -19.60
N PHE A 102 -8.85 9.29 -18.94
CA PHE A 102 -7.61 9.41 -18.18
C PHE A 102 -7.64 8.39 -17.01
N PRO A 103 -6.51 7.72 -16.68
CA PRO A 103 -6.52 6.60 -15.74
C PRO A 103 -6.74 6.98 -14.27
N VAL A 104 -6.78 8.28 -13.96
CA VAL A 104 -7.12 8.79 -12.62
C VAL A 104 -8.35 9.71 -12.69
N PRO A 105 -9.26 9.68 -11.69
CA PRO A 105 -9.18 8.88 -10.47
C PRO A 105 -9.29 7.38 -10.73
N PHE A 106 -8.65 6.57 -9.87
CA PHE A 106 -8.70 5.12 -10.00
C PHE A 106 -10.12 4.61 -9.78
N SER A 107 -10.47 3.47 -10.40
CA SER A 107 -11.79 2.85 -10.22
C SER A 107 -11.93 2.06 -8.90
N PHE A 108 -10.95 2.17 -8.02
CA PHE A 108 -10.89 1.60 -6.68
C PHE A 108 -10.22 2.63 -5.75
N PRO A 109 -10.43 2.55 -4.42
CA PRO A 109 -9.77 3.45 -3.49
C PRO A 109 -8.26 3.26 -3.57
N ALA A 110 -7.49 4.29 -3.93
CA ALA A 110 -6.05 4.14 -4.03
C ALA A 110 -5.26 5.41 -3.73
N LYS A 111 -4.22 5.25 -2.91
CA LYS A 111 -3.23 6.30 -2.64
C LYS A 111 -2.05 6.14 -3.60
N LEU A 112 -1.58 7.26 -4.15
CA LEU A 112 -0.45 7.28 -5.08
C LEU A 112 0.80 7.89 -4.41
N HIS A 113 1.79 7.04 -4.19
CA HIS A 113 3.10 7.40 -3.66
C HIS A 113 4.12 7.42 -4.80
N ILE A 114 4.83 8.52 -4.96
CA ILE A 114 5.80 8.72 -6.03
C ILE A 114 7.19 8.86 -5.42
N ILE A 115 8.04 7.88 -5.68
CA ILE A 115 9.44 7.84 -5.25
C ILE A 115 10.31 8.29 -6.41
N CYS A 116 10.96 9.45 -6.25
CA CYS A 116 11.87 9.99 -7.24
C CYS A 116 13.33 9.70 -6.83
N LEU A 117 14.01 8.84 -7.60
CA LEU A 117 15.43 8.50 -7.46
C LEU A 117 16.32 9.62 -8.03
N THR A 118 16.13 10.84 -7.52
CA THR A 118 16.86 12.05 -7.89
C THR A 118 16.94 12.98 -6.67
N THR A 119 17.67 14.08 -6.81
CA THR A 119 17.82 15.10 -5.77
C THR A 119 16.77 16.19 -5.90
N ALA A 120 16.39 16.81 -4.79
CA ALA A 120 15.43 17.93 -4.76
C ALA A 120 15.94 19.16 -5.53
N SER A 121 17.26 19.27 -5.69
CA SER A 121 17.95 20.31 -6.46
C SER A 121 17.99 20.04 -7.97
N ASP A 122 17.60 18.85 -8.43
CA ASP A 122 17.64 18.49 -9.85
C ASP A 122 16.67 19.38 -10.66
N PRO A 123 17.15 20.13 -11.67
CA PRO A 123 16.31 21.02 -12.47
C PRO A 123 15.17 20.33 -13.23
N CYS A 124 15.36 19.06 -13.63
CA CYS A 124 14.32 18.25 -14.25
C CYS A 124 13.25 17.88 -13.23
N PHE A 125 13.65 17.52 -12.01
CA PHE A 125 12.71 17.23 -10.92
C PHE A 125 11.89 18.47 -10.51
N ILE A 126 12.54 19.63 -10.38
CA ILE A 126 11.85 20.88 -10.04
C ILE A 126 10.72 21.19 -11.03
N LYS A 127 10.95 20.90 -12.33
CA LYS A 127 9.94 21.06 -13.39
C LYS A 127 8.87 19.96 -13.37
N SER A 128 9.22 18.73 -12.97
CA SER A 128 8.29 17.60 -12.97
C SER A 128 7.43 17.52 -11.70
N LYS A 129 7.92 18.01 -10.55
CA LYS A 129 7.24 17.97 -9.26
C LYS A 129 5.80 18.51 -9.30
N PRO A 130 5.49 19.66 -9.94
CA PRO A 130 4.11 20.12 -10.05
C PRO A 130 3.21 19.18 -10.87
N LEU A 131 3.76 18.44 -11.84
CA LEU A 131 3.02 17.47 -12.63
C LEU A 131 2.69 16.23 -11.81
N TYR A 132 3.64 15.75 -11.00
CA TYR A 132 3.41 14.66 -10.05
C TYR A 132 2.39 15.05 -8.98
N GLN A 133 2.47 16.27 -8.45
CA GLN A 133 1.49 16.75 -7.46
C GLN A 133 0.10 16.79 -8.07
N ARG A 134 -0.05 17.39 -9.26
CA ARG A 134 -1.33 17.40 -9.97
C ARG A 134 -1.86 15.99 -10.25
N LEU A 135 -0.98 15.02 -10.55
CA LEU A 135 -1.38 13.64 -10.75
C LEU A 135 -1.95 13.02 -9.47
N ILE A 136 -1.32 13.26 -8.32
CA ILE A 136 -1.81 12.83 -7.00
C ILE A 136 -3.16 13.49 -6.68
N ASP A 137 -3.26 14.81 -6.88
CA ASP A 137 -4.50 15.56 -6.59
C ASP A 137 -5.69 15.02 -7.43
N MET A 138 -5.43 14.59 -8.66
CA MET A 138 -6.45 13.97 -9.53
C MET A 138 -6.89 12.56 -9.11
N THR A 139 -6.15 11.88 -8.23
CA THR A 139 -6.56 10.57 -7.70
C THR A 139 -7.74 10.67 -6.74
N GLY A 140 -7.94 11.83 -6.10
CA GLY A 140 -8.97 12.05 -5.09
C GLY A 140 -8.66 11.45 -3.71
N TYR A 141 -7.48 10.85 -3.54
CA TYR A 141 -6.99 10.30 -2.28
C TYR A 141 -5.64 10.93 -1.91
N ASP A 142 -5.23 10.78 -0.65
CA ASP A 142 -3.89 11.19 -0.22
C ASP A 142 -2.80 10.44 -1.01
N GLY A 143 -1.66 11.09 -1.14
CA GLY A 143 -0.47 10.53 -1.76
C GLY A 143 0.77 11.35 -1.36
N THR A 144 1.96 10.80 -1.61
CA THR A 144 3.20 11.47 -1.23
C THR A 144 4.20 11.49 -2.38
N ILE A 145 4.99 12.57 -2.47
CA ILE A 145 6.14 12.65 -3.37
C ILE A 145 7.38 12.64 -2.50
N SER A 146 8.18 11.58 -2.61
CA SER A 146 9.43 11.42 -1.89
C SER A 146 10.61 11.65 -2.83
N VAL A 147 11.54 12.51 -2.41
CA VAL A 147 12.77 12.88 -3.13
C VAL A 147 13.91 13.03 -2.11
N GLN A 148 15.15 12.94 -2.56
CA GLN A 148 16.32 13.05 -1.68
C GLN A 148 16.80 14.50 -1.57
N ASP A 149 17.30 14.91 -0.40
CA ASP A 149 17.72 16.29 -0.18
C ASP A 149 19.13 16.64 -0.69
N THR A 150 20.08 15.69 -0.70
CA THR A 150 21.50 15.98 -0.97
C THR A 150 22.11 15.12 -2.07
N PHE A 151 22.43 13.86 -1.78
CA PHE A 151 23.06 12.96 -2.75
C PHE A 151 22.38 11.59 -2.76
N SER A 152 22.24 11.03 -3.95
CA SER A 152 21.75 9.66 -4.12
C SER A 152 22.87 8.69 -3.80
N ASN A 153 22.78 8.08 -2.62
CA ASN A 153 23.54 6.92 -2.25
C ASN A 153 22.57 5.84 -1.78
N GLU A 154 23.03 4.60 -1.72
CA GLU A 154 22.18 3.47 -1.35
C GLU A 154 21.49 3.69 0.00
N ALA A 155 22.22 4.20 1.00
CA ALA A 155 21.68 4.45 2.34
C ALA A 155 20.53 5.48 2.34
N SER A 156 20.61 6.54 1.54
CA SER A 156 19.55 7.55 1.44
C SER A 156 18.31 7.00 0.75
N VAL A 157 18.48 6.15 -0.28
CA VAL A 157 17.38 5.42 -0.90
C VAL A 157 16.74 4.45 0.10
N THR A 158 17.54 3.66 0.82
CA THR A 158 17.05 2.71 1.83
C THR A 158 16.25 3.43 2.91
N SER A 159 16.76 4.54 3.44
CA SER A 159 16.06 5.33 4.46
C SER A 159 14.73 5.91 3.94
N MET A 160 14.68 6.35 2.68
CA MET A 160 13.46 6.82 2.05
C MET A 160 12.39 5.72 1.95
N PHE A 161 12.76 4.53 1.46
CA PHE A 161 11.84 3.40 1.38
C PHE A 161 11.43 2.90 2.76
N GLN A 162 12.33 2.96 3.75
CA GLN A 162 12.00 2.60 5.13
C GLN A 162 10.97 3.54 5.74
N LYS A 163 11.15 4.85 5.57
CA LYS A 163 10.16 5.85 6.02
C LYS A 163 8.80 5.64 5.33
N LEU A 164 8.80 5.35 4.03
CA LEU A 164 7.57 5.04 3.31
C LEU A 164 6.90 3.77 3.83
N ALA A 165 7.69 2.73 4.13
CA ALA A 165 7.16 1.49 4.66
C ALA A 165 6.53 1.67 6.06
N GLU A 166 7.16 2.47 6.92
CA GLU A 166 6.62 2.84 8.23
C GLU A 166 5.29 3.60 8.12
N GLU A 167 5.14 4.45 7.10
CA GLU A 167 3.92 5.21 6.84
C GLU A 167 2.79 4.31 6.28
N ILE A 168 3.09 3.50 5.26
CA ILE A 168 2.07 2.74 4.51
C ILE A 168 1.72 1.39 5.16
N TYR A 169 2.70 0.71 5.77
CA TYR A 169 2.52 -0.62 6.34
C TYR A 169 2.48 -0.61 7.87
N SER A 170 2.14 0.52 8.47
CA SER A 170 1.91 0.58 9.92
C SER A 170 0.83 -0.44 10.31
N THR A 171 1.21 -1.36 11.20
CA THR A 171 0.29 -2.37 11.72
C THR A 171 -0.59 -1.73 12.79
N PHE A 172 -1.90 -1.93 12.70
CA PHE A 172 -2.77 -1.62 13.82
C PHE A 172 -2.52 -2.61 14.96
N LYS A 173 -2.26 -2.09 16.16
CA LYS A 173 -2.12 -2.87 17.40
C LYS A 173 -3.22 -2.47 18.36
N GLY A 174 -3.92 -3.45 18.88
CA GLY A 174 -5.01 -3.23 19.84
C GLY A 174 -5.10 -4.34 20.88
N THR A 175 -6.19 -4.32 21.65
CA THR A 175 -6.51 -5.31 22.66
C THR A 175 -7.90 -5.87 22.38
N LEU A 176 -8.02 -7.18 22.25
CA LEU A 176 -9.30 -7.88 22.18
C LEU A 176 -9.68 -8.36 23.58
N LYS A 177 -10.89 -8.02 24.04
CA LYS A 177 -11.39 -8.35 25.37
C LYS A 177 -12.72 -9.09 25.30
N CYS A 178 -12.92 -10.03 26.23
CA CYS A 178 -14.21 -10.68 26.47
C CYS A 178 -14.35 -10.91 27.97
N GLY A 179 -15.01 -9.98 28.66
CA GLY A 179 -15.02 -9.95 30.13
C GLY A 179 -13.62 -9.75 30.69
N ASN A 180 -13.14 -10.70 31.50
CA ASN A 180 -11.80 -10.66 32.10
C ASN A 180 -10.71 -11.30 31.23
N LEU A 181 -11.07 -11.87 30.07
CA LEU A 181 -10.11 -12.42 29.12
C LEU A 181 -9.66 -11.31 28.17
N GLU A 182 -8.36 -11.15 28.00
CA GLU A 182 -7.80 -10.17 27.06
C GLU A 182 -6.56 -10.72 26.34
N SER A 183 -6.34 -10.22 25.13
CA SER A 183 -5.12 -10.48 24.36
C SER A 183 -4.77 -9.24 23.55
N LYS A 184 -3.47 -8.96 23.43
CA LYS A 184 -2.98 -8.01 22.43
C LYS A 184 -3.16 -8.61 21.05
N ILE A 185 -3.56 -7.79 20.10
CA ILE A 185 -3.85 -8.20 18.73
C ILE A 185 -3.24 -7.25 17.71
N ILE A 186 -3.04 -7.77 16.51
CA ILE A 186 -2.76 -7.03 15.29
C ILE A 186 -3.94 -7.24 14.34
N LEU A 187 -4.38 -6.16 13.68
CA LEU A 187 -5.35 -6.24 12.60
C LEU A 187 -4.65 -6.12 11.24
N SER A 188 -4.98 -7.03 10.33
CA SER A 188 -4.43 -7.05 8.97
C SER A 188 -5.53 -7.12 7.90
N PRO A 189 -5.60 -6.18 6.95
CA PRO A 189 -4.83 -4.93 6.89
C PRO A 189 -5.21 -3.99 8.06
N ALA A 190 -4.44 -2.92 8.27
CA ALA A 190 -4.80 -1.92 9.27
C ALA A 190 -6.17 -1.28 8.93
N PRO A 191 -7.06 -1.08 9.92
CA PRO A 191 -8.33 -0.39 9.70
C PRO A 191 -8.11 1.04 9.20
N VAL A 192 -8.89 1.43 8.20
CA VAL A 192 -8.90 2.80 7.66
C VAL A 192 -10.14 3.51 8.22
N PRO A 193 -10.06 4.82 8.57
CA PRO A 193 -11.23 5.58 8.99
C PRO A 193 -12.36 5.51 7.97
N TYR A 194 -13.59 5.31 8.43
CA TYR A 194 -14.76 5.26 7.56
C TYR A 194 -15.58 6.55 7.69
N THR A 195 -15.76 7.26 6.59
CA THR A 195 -16.63 8.45 6.54
C THR A 195 -17.99 8.10 5.95
N LYS A 196 -19.03 8.20 6.78
CA LYS A 196 -20.42 8.10 6.34
C LYS A 196 -20.93 9.48 5.95
N VAL A 197 -21.28 9.64 4.68
CA VAL A 197 -21.87 10.87 4.14
C VAL A 197 -23.37 10.66 3.96
N THR A 198 -24.16 11.61 4.44
CA THR A 198 -25.61 11.70 4.26
C THR A 198 -25.94 13.09 3.71
N ASP A 199 -27.18 13.32 3.27
CA ASP A 199 -27.61 14.58 2.65
C ASP A 199 -27.43 15.82 3.56
N PHE A 200 -27.31 15.62 4.88
CA PHE A 200 -27.26 16.70 5.87
C PHE A 200 -26.03 16.66 6.79
N ASP A 201 -25.25 15.58 6.77
CA ASP A 201 -24.12 15.39 7.69
C ASP A 201 -23.07 14.42 7.14
N SER A 202 -21.81 14.61 7.56
CA SER A 202 -20.68 13.73 7.28
C SER A 202 -19.96 13.38 8.58
N GLN A 203 -19.98 12.11 8.98
CA GLN A 203 -19.31 11.64 10.19
C GLN A 203 -18.22 10.63 9.87
N THR A 204 -17.05 10.79 10.50
CA THR A 204 -15.91 9.88 10.34
C THR A 204 -15.73 9.04 11.60
N TYR A 205 -15.65 7.73 11.41
CA TYR A 205 -15.52 6.73 12.47
C TYR A 205 -14.14 6.08 12.39
N ASN A 206 -13.49 5.94 13.55
CA ASN A 206 -12.23 5.25 13.72
C ASN A 206 -12.44 4.01 14.58
N LEU A 207 -11.69 2.95 14.32
CA LEU A 207 -11.69 1.77 15.19
C LEU A 207 -10.97 2.11 16.50
N TRP A 208 -11.53 1.64 17.63
CA TRP A 208 -10.88 1.79 18.93
C TRP A 208 -9.74 0.77 19.11
N ASP A 209 -8.75 1.16 19.92
CA ASP A 209 -7.63 0.30 20.30
C ASP A 209 -8.05 -0.87 21.20
N VAL A 210 -9.24 -0.80 21.79
CA VAL A 210 -9.83 -1.87 22.61
C VAL A 210 -11.11 -2.35 21.95
N LEU A 211 -11.16 -3.65 21.63
CA LEU A 211 -12.31 -4.33 21.05
C LEU A 211 -12.97 -5.21 22.11
N ASP A 212 -14.12 -4.78 22.62
CA ASP A 212 -14.89 -5.54 23.62
C ASP A 212 -15.92 -6.46 22.95
N VAL A 213 -15.85 -7.74 23.27
CA VAL A 213 -16.88 -8.72 22.91
C VAL A 213 -18.06 -8.56 23.86
N CYS A 214 -19.15 -8.00 23.35
CA CYS A 214 -20.37 -7.74 24.12
C CYS A 214 -21.34 -8.94 24.17
N GLY A 215 -21.13 -9.96 23.35
CA GLY A 215 -22.01 -11.13 23.26
C GLY A 215 -21.75 -11.96 22.02
N PHE A 216 -22.54 -13.03 21.86
CA PHE A 216 -22.44 -13.98 20.75
C PHE A 216 -23.81 -14.18 20.11
N VAL A 217 -23.83 -14.31 18.78
CA VAL A 217 -25.03 -14.56 17.98
C VAL A 217 -24.75 -15.74 17.04
N SER A 218 -25.77 -16.57 16.79
CA SER A 218 -25.58 -17.69 15.86
C SER A 218 -25.43 -17.20 14.42
N VAL A 219 -24.66 -17.93 13.61
CA VAL A 219 -24.49 -17.62 12.18
C VAL A 219 -25.84 -17.69 11.44
N GLY A 220 -26.76 -18.57 11.86
CA GLY A 220 -28.10 -18.69 11.29
C GLY A 220 -28.97 -17.44 11.52
N ASP A 221 -28.80 -16.78 12.66
CA ASP A 221 -29.58 -15.58 13.01
C ASP A 221 -29.00 -14.32 12.36
N VAL A 222 -27.67 -14.24 12.20
CA VAL A 222 -27.00 -13.08 11.60
C VAL A 222 -27.06 -13.08 10.07
N GLY A 223 -27.15 -14.26 9.46
CA GLY A 223 -27.15 -14.42 8.00
C GLY A 223 -25.85 -13.93 7.36
N SER A 224 -25.94 -12.93 6.48
CA SER A 224 -24.79 -12.34 5.78
C SER A 224 -24.85 -10.81 5.83
N PRO A 225 -24.54 -10.21 6.99
CA PRO A 225 -24.64 -8.76 7.16
C PRO A 225 -23.62 -8.05 6.25
N MET A 226 -23.99 -6.86 5.78
CA MET A 226 -23.05 -6.00 5.08
C MET A 226 -21.97 -5.52 6.07
N ALA A 227 -20.71 -5.70 5.69
CA ALA A 227 -19.55 -5.20 6.44
C ALA A 227 -18.84 -4.12 5.62
N ILE A 228 -18.33 -3.10 6.29
CA ILE A 228 -17.55 -2.02 5.66
C ILE A 228 -16.19 -2.55 5.21
N SER A 229 -15.54 -3.35 6.06
CA SER A 229 -14.24 -3.94 5.81
C SER A 229 -14.07 -5.26 6.59
N ARG A 230 -13.11 -6.08 6.18
CA ARG A 230 -12.76 -7.35 6.83
C ARG A 230 -11.29 -7.32 7.21
N HIS A 231 -11.01 -7.73 8.44
CA HIS A 231 -9.66 -7.72 8.99
C HIS A 231 -9.37 -9.07 9.64
N LEU A 232 -8.17 -9.58 9.41
CA LEU A 232 -7.64 -10.71 10.14
C LEU A 232 -7.20 -10.25 11.52
N ILE A 233 -7.65 -10.95 12.56
CA ILE A 233 -7.22 -10.74 13.94
C ILE A 233 -6.09 -11.73 14.23
N LEU A 234 -4.89 -11.20 14.49
CA LEU A 234 -3.70 -11.98 14.81
C LEU A 234 -3.28 -11.69 16.25
N PRO A 235 -2.84 -12.68 17.04
CA PRO A 235 -2.26 -12.41 18.35
C PRO A 235 -0.96 -11.61 18.19
N ALA A 236 -0.80 -10.55 18.98
CA ALA A 236 0.46 -9.82 19.05
C ALA A 236 1.36 -10.49 20.09
N THR A 237 2.58 -10.88 19.71
CA THR A 237 3.57 -11.37 20.66
C THR A 237 3.96 -10.22 21.59
N SER A 238 3.96 -10.47 22.90
CA SER A 238 4.43 -9.50 23.87
C SER A 238 5.94 -9.47 23.85
N SER A 239 6.53 -8.68 22.95
CA SER A 239 7.96 -8.38 23.04
C SER A 239 8.21 -7.67 24.38
N SER A 240 8.85 -8.35 25.31
CA SER A 240 9.36 -7.76 26.55
C SER A 240 10.21 -6.54 26.20
N ASN A 241 9.98 -5.42 26.90
CA ASN A 241 10.77 -4.20 26.81
C ASN A 241 12.29 -4.48 26.78
N LYS A 242 12.90 -4.38 25.60
CA LYS A 242 14.32 -4.06 25.44
C LYS A 242 14.42 -2.94 24.42
N THR A 243 14.59 -1.74 24.95
CA THR A 243 15.27 -0.58 24.37
C THR A 243 15.40 -0.55 22.84
N GLU A 244 14.70 0.41 22.25
CA GLU A 244 15.06 1.03 20.98
C GLU A 244 16.58 1.22 20.90
N HIS A 245 17.26 0.48 20.03
CA HIS A 245 18.40 0.95 19.25
C HIS A 245 18.88 -0.10 18.24
N VAL A 246 18.88 0.34 16.98
CA VAL A 246 19.69 -0.13 15.82
C VAL A 246 19.26 -1.44 15.15
N VAL A 247 18.66 -1.25 13.97
CA VAL A 247 18.50 -2.20 12.87
C VAL A 247 19.83 -2.86 12.53
N LYS A 248 19.87 -4.20 12.60
CA LYS A 248 20.70 -5.03 11.71
C LYS A 248 19.77 -5.94 10.94
N ASN A 249 19.61 -5.62 9.65
CA ASN A 249 19.01 -6.51 8.67
C ASN A 249 20.00 -7.62 8.35
N GLU A 250 19.84 -8.76 9.00
CA GLU A 250 19.94 -10.03 8.30
C GLU A 250 18.51 -10.55 8.20
N VAL A 251 17.97 -10.55 6.98
CA VAL A 251 16.74 -11.30 6.70
C VAL A 251 17.17 -12.75 6.57
N ASP A 252 17.49 -13.36 7.71
CA ASP A 252 17.47 -14.79 7.87
C ASP A 252 16.13 -15.11 8.53
N ILE A 253 15.24 -15.71 7.75
CA ILE A 253 14.10 -16.43 8.32
C ILE A 253 14.69 -17.77 8.80
N THR A 254 15.57 -17.70 9.79
CA THR A 254 15.82 -18.81 10.69
C THR A 254 14.81 -18.69 11.81
N ASP A 255 13.98 -19.71 11.84
CA ASP A 255 12.78 -19.97 12.64
C ASP A 255 13.08 -20.08 14.16
N ASP A 256 13.91 -19.20 14.72
CA ASP A 256 14.55 -19.44 16.03
C ASP A 256 14.05 -18.56 17.19
N ASP A 257 13.18 -17.57 16.96
CA ASP A 257 12.53 -16.78 18.04
C ASP A 257 11.04 -17.12 18.26
N VAL A 258 10.51 -18.17 17.62
CA VAL A 258 9.12 -18.64 17.80
C VAL A 258 8.99 -19.67 18.95
N MET A 259 10.10 -20.06 19.56
CA MET A 259 10.18 -21.25 20.42
C MET A 259 9.53 -21.13 21.80
N ASP A 260 9.14 -19.95 22.30
CA ASP A 260 8.57 -19.83 23.66
C ASP A 260 7.14 -19.25 23.76
N ASP A 261 6.63 -18.60 22.71
CA ASP A 261 5.25 -18.06 22.72
C ASP A 261 4.18 -19.12 22.41
N SER A 262 4.55 -20.26 21.83
CA SER A 262 3.62 -21.36 21.54
C SER A 262 3.11 -22.09 22.80
N LYS A 263 3.77 -21.88 23.95
CA LYS A 263 3.38 -22.49 25.24
C LYS A 263 2.43 -21.60 26.05
N THR A 264 2.33 -20.32 25.73
CA THR A 264 1.47 -19.39 26.46
C THR A 264 0.05 -19.47 25.89
N PRO A 265 -0.98 -19.77 26.70
CA PRO A 265 -2.35 -19.86 26.20
C PRO A 265 -2.81 -18.51 25.64
N SER A 266 -3.19 -18.50 24.36
CA SER A 266 -3.67 -17.29 23.67
C SER A 266 -5.20 -17.25 23.68
N PHE A 267 -5.77 -16.16 24.21
CA PHE A 267 -7.21 -15.93 24.13
C PHE A 267 -7.71 -15.87 22.68
N CYS A 268 -6.90 -15.39 21.73
CA CYS A 268 -7.27 -15.38 20.31
C CYS A 268 -7.49 -16.80 19.76
N VAL A 269 -6.63 -17.75 20.14
CA VAL A 269 -6.74 -19.15 19.73
C VAL A 269 -7.96 -19.81 20.36
N LEU A 270 -8.18 -19.57 21.65
CA LEU A 270 -9.37 -20.06 22.37
C LEU A 270 -10.66 -19.55 21.73
N LEU A 271 -10.74 -18.23 21.48
CA LEU A 271 -11.92 -17.60 20.90
C LEU A 271 -12.19 -18.10 19.49
N HIS A 272 -11.18 -18.16 18.63
CA HIS A 272 -11.34 -18.69 17.27
C HIS A 272 -11.76 -20.16 17.27
N GLY A 273 -11.21 -20.97 18.17
CA GLY A 273 -11.60 -22.38 18.33
C GLY A 273 -13.06 -22.55 18.77
N ALA A 274 -13.56 -21.66 19.62
CA ALA A 274 -14.94 -21.69 20.10
C ALA A 274 -15.96 -21.13 19.09
N LEU A 275 -15.52 -20.30 18.14
CA LEU A 275 -16.36 -19.69 17.10
C LEU A 275 -16.48 -20.51 15.81
N ARG A 276 -15.69 -21.59 15.66
CA ARG A 276 -15.76 -22.53 14.55
C ARG A 276 -16.82 -23.60 14.78
#